data_AF-A0A9Q1C5M5-F1
#
_entry.id   AF-A0A9Q1C5M5-F1
#
_cell.length_a   1.000
_cell.length_b   1.000
_cell.length_c   1.000
_cell.angle_alpha   90.00
_cell.angle_beta   90.00
_cell.angle_gamma   90.00
#
_symmetry.space_group_name_H-M   'P 1'
#
loop_
_entity.id
_entity.type
_entity.pdbx_description
1 polymer ?
#
loop_
_entity_poly.entity_id
_entity_poly.type
_entity_poly.pdbx_seq_one_letter_code
_entity_poly.pdbx_strand_id
1 'polypeptide(L)'
;MVPNQIEIINHTRFLVILLISLPCLIFATVCGSKQKALYDLRRFKVVGWGGRFIVNRNALEQLLQYRKQHDASCGKDVKLQLPQSLPHSSYNVSQQGEVTLFYVTVTDHTLADELPNSLKHQVATSYQHLLVALPVIVGTNEEHVLLHIQLFTNTTKKVLVPYTTSNREVTHVESIEEDDDGRVTLRLGSDVMTFQVINEVKEDDGKNVAKDFEKVHGKAFTSYPSSFDWGCEFFGSRISFCQVLNEVWCELAVFGGDVCTVSSTSSSERSPTSMTVTKMTGTFRDMFPYLAETVPSESFEAETITREHATGIKYPCLTV
;
A
#
# COMPACT_ATOMS: atom_id res chain seq x y z
N MET A 1 72.99 -10.18 14.84
CA MET A 1 73.57 -11.46 15.27
C MET A 1 72.79 -11.94 16.47
N VAL A 2 72.16 -13.11 16.35
CA VAL A 2 71.65 -13.92 17.47
C VAL A 2 72.61 -15.10 17.61
N PRO A 3 72.95 -15.49 18.85
CA PRO A 3 72.61 -16.84 19.32
C PRO A 3 72.02 -16.77 20.76
N ASN A 4 70.84 -17.31 21.09
CA ASN A 4 70.47 -18.72 21.29
C ASN A 4 71.46 -19.53 22.15
N GLN A 5 71.12 -19.85 23.41
CA GLN A 5 70.48 -21.12 23.85
C GLN A 5 70.39 -21.19 25.40
N ILE A 6 69.20 -21.41 25.99
CA ILE A 6 68.60 -22.66 26.52
C ILE A 6 69.16 -23.10 27.90
N GLU A 7 68.30 -23.16 28.92
CA GLU A 7 68.03 -24.30 29.82
C GLU A 7 67.08 -23.84 30.96
N ILE A 8 66.25 -24.62 31.65
CA ILE A 8 65.45 -25.84 31.43
C ILE A 8 64.50 -25.87 32.67
N ILE A 9 63.20 -26.07 32.44
CA ILE A 9 62.23 -26.91 33.20
C ILE A 9 62.13 -26.75 34.75
N ASN A 10 60.95 -26.33 35.27
CA ASN A 10 60.03 -27.28 35.93
C ASN A 10 58.65 -26.71 36.34
N HIS A 11 57.67 -27.57 36.13
CA HIS A 11 56.25 -27.62 36.53
C HIS A 11 55.78 -26.71 37.70
N THR A 12 54.54 -26.19 37.66
CA THR A 12 53.30 -26.87 38.09
C THR A 12 52.09 -25.91 38.04
N ARG A 13 50.92 -26.42 37.63
CA ARG A 13 49.53 -25.90 37.81
C ARG A 13 49.05 -24.84 36.79
N PHE A 14 48.41 -25.22 35.68
CA PHE A 14 46.95 -25.47 35.56
C PHE A 14 46.07 -24.42 36.24
N LEU A 15 45.61 -23.42 35.48
CA LEU A 15 44.17 -23.15 35.31
C LEU A 15 43.97 -22.25 34.08
N VAL A 16 43.56 -22.87 32.98
CA VAL A 16 43.00 -22.19 31.81
C VAL A 16 41.59 -21.75 32.19
N ILE A 17 41.38 -20.46 32.47
CA ILE A 17 40.03 -19.88 32.42
C ILE A 17 39.87 -19.30 31.02
N LEU A 18 39.31 -20.17 30.18
CA LEU A 18 38.64 -19.83 28.93
C LEU A 18 37.55 -18.80 29.29
N LEU A 19 37.75 -17.52 29.00
CA LEU A 19 36.66 -16.56 28.91
C LEU A 19 35.91 -16.87 27.62
N ILE A 20 34.98 -17.82 27.76
CA ILE A 20 33.98 -18.16 26.76
C ILE A 20 33.31 -16.86 26.34
N SER A 21 33.49 -16.53 25.06
CA SER A 21 32.66 -15.62 24.30
C SER A 21 31.20 -15.85 24.71
N LEU A 22 30.62 -14.89 25.43
CA LEU A 22 29.20 -14.86 25.72
C LEU A 22 28.50 -14.91 24.35
N PRO A 23 27.81 -15.99 23.98
CA PRO A 23 27.04 -15.96 22.76
C PRO A 23 25.93 -14.94 23.02
N CYS A 24 25.82 -13.94 22.14
CA CYS A 24 24.69 -13.02 22.07
C CYS A 24 23.46 -13.85 21.59
N LEU A 25 23.01 -14.73 22.48
CA LEU A 25 21.91 -15.65 22.35
C LEU A 25 20.84 -15.13 23.31
N ILE A 26 20.33 -13.93 22.99
CA ILE A 26 19.27 -13.27 23.76
C ILE A 26 18.24 -12.76 22.74
N PHE A 27 17.18 -13.56 22.62
CA PHE A 27 15.91 -13.29 21.93
C PHE A 27 15.91 -13.15 20.40
N ALA A 28 16.44 -14.15 19.70
CA ALA A 28 15.67 -14.69 18.58
C ALA A 28 14.51 -15.53 19.16
N THR A 29 13.60 -14.89 19.91
CA THR A 29 12.25 -15.43 19.99
C THR A 29 11.83 -15.58 18.55
N VAL A 30 11.58 -16.82 18.15
CA VAL A 30 10.83 -17.17 16.95
C VAL A 30 9.57 -16.30 17.01
N CYS A 31 9.61 -15.11 16.40
CA CYS A 31 8.41 -14.31 16.16
C CYS A 31 7.58 -15.24 15.31
N GLY A 32 6.51 -15.74 15.92
CA GLY A 32 5.75 -16.85 15.37
C GLY A 32 5.41 -16.56 13.91
N SER A 33 5.58 -17.56 13.06
CA SER A 33 5.11 -17.56 11.67
C SER A 33 3.57 -17.52 11.57
N LYS A 34 2.86 -17.38 12.70
CA LYS A 34 1.41 -17.33 12.74
C LYS A 34 0.97 -15.91 12.43
N GLN A 35 0.27 -15.78 11.31
CA GLN A 35 -0.43 -14.57 10.94
C GLN A 35 -1.32 -14.06 12.08
N LYS A 36 -1.22 -12.77 12.33
CA LYS A 36 -2.02 -12.04 13.32
C LYS A 36 -2.75 -10.91 12.61
N ALA A 37 -3.97 -10.66 13.04
CA ALA A 37 -4.79 -9.56 12.54
C ALA A 37 -5.35 -8.76 13.71
N LEU A 38 -5.27 -7.44 13.59
CA LEU A 38 -5.89 -6.47 14.49
C LEU A 38 -6.96 -5.75 13.69
N TYR A 39 -8.23 -5.96 14.01
CA TYR A 39 -9.35 -5.41 13.25
C TYR A 39 -9.83 -4.07 13.82
N ASP A 40 -10.59 -3.32 13.01
CA ASP A 40 -11.40 -2.16 13.42
C ASP A 40 -10.64 -1.05 14.17
N LEU A 41 -9.40 -0.78 13.77
CA LEU A 41 -8.54 0.26 14.35
C LEU A 41 -8.95 1.68 13.96
N ARG A 42 -9.41 1.88 12.72
CA ARG A 42 -9.84 3.20 12.19
C ARG A 42 -11.10 3.04 11.37
N ARG A 43 -11.97 4.06 11.37
CA ARG A 43 -13.21 4.10 10.59
C ARG A 43 -13.20 5.29 9.66
N PHE A 44 -13.66 5.09 8.44
CA PHE A 44 -13.68 6.15 7.44
C PHE A 44 -14.80 5.95 6.44
N LYS A 45 -15.16 7.06 5.81
CA LYS A 45 -16.06 7.12 4.66
C LYS A 45 -15.27 7.51 3.43
N VAL A 46 -15.50 6.80 2.34
CA VAL A 46 -14.91 7.05 1.03
C VAL A 46 -16.02 7.39 0.05
N VAL A 47 -15.86 8.50 -0.66
CA VAL A 47 -16.80 8.94 -1.70
C VAL A 47 -16.02 9.33 -2.95
N GLY A 48 -16.37 8.80 -4.11
CA GLY A 48 -15.76 9.19 -5.38
C GLY A 48 -15.88 8.10 -6.42
N TRP A 49 -14.80 7.88 -7.18
CA TRP A 49 -14.79 7.00 -8.35
C TRP A 49 -13.63 6.03 -8.31
N GLY A 50 -13.87 4.82 -8.83
CA GLY A 50 -12.86 3.81 -9.07
C GLY A 50 -12.94 3.34 -10.52
N GLY A 51 -11.80 3.22 -11.20
CA GLY A 51 -11.71 2.73 -12.58
C GLY A 51 -10.59 1.72 -12.74
N ARG A 52 -10.82 0.71 -13.57
CA ARG A 52 -9.87 -0.36 -13.90
C ARG A 52 -9.46 -0.21 -15.35
N PHE A 53 -8.16 -0.22 -15.61
CA PHE A 53 -7.58 0.09 -16.91
C PHE A 53 -6.74 -1.08 -17.38
N ILE A 54 -6.97 -1.51 -18.63
CA ILE A 54 -6.14 -2.54 -19.27
C ILE A 54 -4.87 -1.87 -19.78
N VAL A 55 -3.72 -2.40 -19.37
CA VAL A 55 -2.39 -1.88 -19.76
C VAL A 55 -1.47 -3.02 -20.19
N ASN A 56 -0.29 -2.66 -20.68
CA ASN A 56 0.73 -3.63 -21.09
C ASN A 56 1.21 -4.46 -19.89
N ARG A 57 1.05 -5.79 -19.96
CA ARG A 57 1.46 -6.71 -18.89
C ARG A 57 2.95 -6.64 -18.59
N ASN A 58 3.79 -6.59 -19.62
CA ASN A 58 5.25 -6.59 -19.46
C ASN A 58 5.72 -5.37 -18.66
N ALA A 59 5.08 -4.21 -18.86
CA ALA A 59 5.39 -3.01 -18.08
C ALA A 59 5.05 -3.17 -16.59
N LEU A 60 3.94 -3.86 -16.27
CA LEU A 60 3.56 -4.16 -14.90
C LEU A 60 4.48 -5.22 -14.25
N GLU A 61 4.91 -6.23 -15.01
CA GLU A 61 5.87 -7.23 -14.52
C GLU A 61 7.23 -6.59 -14.21
N GLN A 62 7.68 -5.64 -15.03
CA GLN A 62 8.89 -4.85 -14.78
C GLN A 62 8.75 -4.00 -13.50
N LEU A 63 7.59 -3.39 -13.26
CA LEU A 63 7.30 -2.66 -12.02
C LEU A 63 7.40 -3.58 -10.79
N LEU A 64 6.83 -4.78 -10.84
CA LEU A 64 6.93 -5.75 -9.76
C LEU A 64 8.37 -6.22 -9.53
N GLN A 65 9.14 -6.42 -10.61
CA GLN A 65 10.56 -6.78 -10.51
C GLN A 65 11.41 -5.66 -9.93
N TYR A 66 11.15 -4.40 -10.31
CA TYR A 66 11.80 -3.24 -9.71
C TYR A 66 11.52 -3.17 -8.20
N ARG A 67 10.26 -3.32 -7.78
CA ARG A 67 9.88 -3.37 -6.36
C ARG A 67 10.55 -4.54 -5.63
N LYS A 68 10.63 -5.73 -6.25
CA LYS A 68 11.34 -6.89 -5.69
C LYS A 68 12.85 -6.66 -5.52
N GLN A 69 13.50 -5.97 -6.46
CA GLN A 69 14.93 -5.65 -6.32
C GLN A 69 15.20 -4.70 -5.14
N HIS A 70 14.28 -3.78 -4.88
CA HIS A 70 14.33 -2.91 -3.70
C HIS A 70 14.07 -3.68 -2.40
N ASP A 71 13.26 -4.75 -2.46
CA ASP A 71 13.05 -5.66 -1.34
C ASP A 71 14.27 -6.56 -1.05
N ALA A 72 14.98 -7.04 -2.09
CA ALA A 72 16.09 -7.99 -1.96
C ALA A 72 17.28 -7.49 -1.12
N SER A 73 17.33 -6.19 -0.81
CA SER A 73 18.32 -5.64 0.12
C SER A 73 18.00 -5.94 1.59
N CYS A 74 16.73 -6.27 1.92
CA CYS A 74 16.21 -6.39 3.29
C CYS A 74 15.11 -7.47 3.52
N GLY A 75 14.60 -8.17 2.50
CA GLY A 75 13.31 -8.88 2.55
C GLY A 75 13.32 -10.41 2.37
N LYS A 76 12.18 -11.02 2.76
CA LYS A 76 11.83 -12.45 2.55
C LYS A 76 11.40 -12.61 1.08
N ASP A 77 11.77 -13.68 0.38
CA ASP A 77 11.48 -13.92 -1.06
C ASP A 77 9.96 -14.01 -1.38
N VAL A 78 9.22 -12.90 -1.25
CA VAL A 78 7.80 -12.81 -1.54
C VAL A 78 7.61 -12.83 -3.05
N LYS A 79 6.76 -13.76 -3.52
CA LYS A 79 6.42 -13.90 -4.93
C LYS A 79 5.09 -13.19 -5.20
N LEU A 80 5.19 -11.94 -5.64
CA LEU A 80 4.08 -11.20 -6.23
C LEU A 80 3.94 -11.56 -7.71
N GLN A 81 2.72 -11.83 -8.15
CA GLN A 81 2.39 -12.12 -9.53
C GLN A 81 1.18 -11.30 -9.98
N LEU A 82 1.09 -10.99 -11.27
CA LEU A 82 -0.11 -10.37 -11.82
C LEU A 82 -1.21 -11.44 -11.98
N PRO A 83 -2.49 -11.09 -11.74
CA PRO A 83 -3.61 -11.97 -11.99
C PRO A 83 -3.60 -12.58 -13.40
N GLN A 84 -4.07 -13.83 -13.50
CA GLN A 84 -4.12 -14.60 -14.76
C GLN A 84 -5.53 -14.68 -15.37
N SER A 85 -6.54 -14.16 -14.69
CA SER A 85 -7.90 -14.06 -15.23
C SER A 85 -8.68 -12.98 -14.48
N LEU A 86 -9.69 -12.44 -15.16
CA LEU A 86 -10.72 -11.62 -14.55
C LEU A 86 -12.06 -12.30 -14.80
N PRO A 87 -13.05 -12.15 -13.92
CA PRO A 87 -14.31 -12.89 -14.04
C PRO A 87 -15.10 -12.61 -15.34
N HIS A 88 -14.86 -11.48 -16.04
CA HIS A 88 -15.73 -11.03 -17.14
C HIS A 88 -15.07 -10.42 -18.39
N SER A 89 -13.75 -10.48 -18.56
CA SER A 89 -13.08 -9.85 -19.72
C SER A 89 -12.45 -10.86 -20.68
N SER A 90 -12.60 -10.60 -21.99
CA SER A 90 -11.92 -11.30 -23.09
C SER A 90 -10.43 -10.92 -23.25
N TYR A 91 -9.83 -10.29 -22.24
CA TYR A 91 -8.47 -9.76 -22.31
C TYR A 91 -7.43 -10.87 -22.44
N ASN A 92 -6.40 -10.61 -23.26
CA ASN A 92 -5.31 -11.55 -23.47
C ASN A 92 -4.32 -11.46 -22.31
N VAL A 93 -4.48 -12.34 -21.33
CA VAL A 93 -3.67 -12.39 -20.09
C VAL A 93 -2.17 -12.56 -20.32
N SER A 94 -1.74 -12.97 -21.51
CA SER A 94 -0.32 -13.06 -21.88
C SER A 94 0.29 -11.72 -22.28
N GLN A 95 -0.53 -10.73 -22.63
CA GLN A 95 -0.12 -9.41 -23.13
C GLN A 95 -0.65 -8.26 -22.29
N GLN A 96 -1.75 -8.47 -21.59
CA GLN A 96 -2.51 -7.45 -20.90
C GLN A 96 -2.54 -7.72 -19.39
N GLY A 97 -2.45 -6.64 -18.63
CA GLY A 97 -2.66 -6.61 -17.19
C GLY A 97 -3.53 -5.42 -16.81
N GLU A 98 -3.64 -5.15 -15.52
CA GLU A 98 -4.58 -4.16 -14.99
C GLU A 98 -3.91 -3.19 -14.03
N VAL A 99 -4.36 -1.93 -14.07
CA VAL A 99 -4.14 -0.96 -13.00
C VAL A 99 -5.47 -0.36 -12.58
N THR A 100 -5.62 -0.13 -11.29
CA THR A 100 -6.78 0.53 -10.70
C THR A 100 -6.42 1.98 -10.35
N LEU A 101 -7.32 2.90 -10.69
CA LEU A 101 -7.28 4.29 -10.27
C LEU A 101 -8.49 4.57 -9.39
N PHE A 102 -8.28 5.14 -8.20
CA PHE A 102 -9.35 5.67 -7.37
C PHE A 102 -9.17 7.15 -7.18
N TYR A 103 -10.15 7.92 -7.61
CA TYR A 103 -10.23 9.33 -7.29
C TYR A 103 -11.34 9.54 -6.27
N VAL A 104 -10.96 9.75 -5.02
CA VAL A 104 -11.91 9.72 -3.91
C VAL A 104 -11.60 10.79 -2.87
N THR A 105 -12.66 11.25 -2.21
CA THR A 105 -12.58 11.94 -0.91
C THR A 105 -12.68 10.90 0.19
N VAL A 106 -11.69 10.92 1.09
CA VAL A 106 -11.68 10.10 2.31
C VAL A 106 -11.93 11.00 3.50
N THR A 107 -12.83 10.58 4.38
CA THR A 107 -13.08 11.22 5.67
C THR A 107 -12.86 10.19 6.78
N ASP A 108 -11.89 10.45 7.66
CA ASP A 108 -11.61 9.65 8.84
C ASP A 108 -12.50 10.09 10.00
N HIS A 109 -13.34 9.17 10.46
CA HIS A 109 -14.28 9.38 11.56
C HIS A 109 -13.68 9.05 12.93
N THR A 110 -12.60 8.29 13.00
CA THR A 110 -11.91 7.98 14.26
C THR A 110 -10.95 9.10 14.64
N LEU A 111 -10.10 9.50 13.70
CA LEU A 111 -8.99 10.40 13.96
C LEU A 111 -9.43 11.83 14.31
N ALA A 112 -10.56 12.29 13.76
CA ALA A 112 -11.07 13.63 14.04
C ALA A 112 -11.35 13.88 15.53
N ASP A 113 -11.85 12.87 16.23
CA ASP A 113 -12.22 12.96 17.64
C ASP A 113 -11.02 12.73 18.58
N GLU A 114 -10.04 11.95 18.13
CA GLU A 114 -8.87 11.60 18.94
C GLU A 114 -7.72 12.61 18.84
N LEU A 115 -7.66 13.40 17.76
CA LEU A 115 -6.58 14.36 17.55
C LEU A 115 -6.51 15.40 18.68
N PRO A 116 -5.36 15.51 19.40
CA PRO A 116 -5.12 16.61 20.31
C PRO A 116 -5.24 17.96 19.58
N ASN A 117 -5.69 19.00 20.29
CA ASN A 117 -5.85 20.34 19.69
C ASN A 117 -4.59 20.85 18.98
N SER A 118 -3.40 20.50 19.48
CA SER A 118 -2.12 20.86 18.86
C SER A 118 -1.89 20.25 17.46
N LEU A 119 -2.56 19.12 17.14
CA LEU A 119 -2.37 18.37 15.89
C LEU A 119 -3.52 18.57 14.87
N LYS A 120 -4.67 19.14 15.27
CA LYS A 120 -5.84 19.35 14.39
C LYS A 120 -5.54 20.20 13.14
N HIS A 121 -4.59 21.13 13.23
CA HIS A 121 -4.17 21.95 12.10
C HIS A 121 -3.10 21.28 11.23
N GLN A 122 -2.48 20.20 11.69
CA GLN A 122 -1.35 19.55 11.03
C GLN A 122 -1.75 18.30 10.24
N VAL A 123 -2.85 17.66 10.61
CA VAL A 123 -3.30 16.39 10.02
C VAL A 123 -4.63 16.56 9.29
N ALA A 124 -4.72 15.98 8.10
CA ALA A 124 -5.97 15.91 7.35
C ALA A 124 -6.85 14.78 7.89
N THR A 125 -8.08 15.11 8.29
CA THR A 125 -9.13 14.13 8.62
C THR A 125 -10.15 13.99 7.49
N SER A 126 -10.13 14.90 6.52
CA SER A 126 -10.82 14.78 5.25
C SER A 126 -9.92 15.32 4.16
N TYR A 127 -9.76 14.55 3.08
CA TYR A 127 -8.91 14.94 1.95
C TYR A 127 -9.30 14.17 0.69
N GLN A 128 -9.09 14.83 -0.44
CA GLN A 128 -9.25 14.25 -1.75
C GLN A 128 -7.93 13.70 -2.26
N HIS A 129 -7.96 12.56 -2.94
CA HIS A 129 -6.77 11.99 -3.53
C HIS A 129 -7.05 11.14 -4.77
N LEU A 130 -6.03 11.01 -5.61
CA LEU A 130 -5.94 9.99 -6.64
C LEU A 130 -4.99 8.89 -6.16
N LEU A 131 -5.47 7.65 -6.05
CA LEU A 131 -4.70 6.46 -5.73
C LEU A 131 -4.52 5.63 -7.01
N VAL A 132 -3.27 5.32 -7.35
CA VAL A 132 -2.90 4.33 -8.36
C VAL A 132 -2.50 3.05 -7.64
N ALA A 133 -3.14 1.94 -7.99
CA ALA A 133 -2.92 0.65 -7.36
C ALA A 133 -2.91 -0.49 -8.38
N LEU A 134 -2.22 -1.57 -8.05
CA LEU A 134 -2.00 -2.73 -8.91
C LEU A 134 -2.55 -3.98 -8.22
N PRO A 135 -3.57 -4.67 -8.78
CA PRO A 135 -3.98 -5.96 -8.26
C PRO A 135 -2.86 -6.99 -8.47
N VAL A 136 -2.49 -7.70 -7.40
CA VAL A 136 -1.48 -8.76 -7.42
C VAL A 136 -2.01 -10.01 -6.71
N ILE A 137 -1.42 -11.14 -7.05
CA ILE A 137 -1.62 -12.43 -6.40
C ILE A 137 -0.37 -12.75 -5.58
N VAL A 138 -0.58 -13.29 -4.38
CA VAL A 138 0.46 -13.63 -3.43
C VAL A 138 0.51 -15.14 -3.17
N GLY A 139 1.69 -15.73 -3.34
CA GLY A 139 1.96 -17.12 -2.97
C GLY A 139 1.18 -18.16 -3.79
N THR A 140 1.03 -19.37 -3.26
CA THR A 140 0.30 -20.49 -3.89
C THR A 140 -1.20 -20.50 -3.59
N ASN A 141 -1.64 -19.71 -2.63
CA ASN A 141 -3.04 -19.68 -2.18
C ASN A 141 -3.91 -18.75 -3.03
N GLU A 142 -3.32 -18.14 -4.06
CA GLU A 142 -3.99 -17.20 -4.97
C GLU A 142 -4.67 -16.03 -4.24
N GLU A 143 -4.12 -15.57 -3.10
CA GLU A 143 -4.68 -14.43 -2.37
C GLU A 143 -4.50 -13.16 -3.20
N HIS A 144 -5.62 -12.53 -3.55
CA HIS A 144 -5.65 -11.23 -4.20
C HIS A 144 -5.36 -10.13 -3.17
N VAL A 145 -4.39 -9.28 -3.51
CA VAL A 145 -3.99 -8.11 -2.71
C VAL A 145 -3.91 -6.92 -3.63
N LEU A 146 -4.35 -5.76 -3.15
CA LEU A 146 -4.17 -4.52 -3.88
C LEU A 146 -2.86 -3.84 -3.45
N LEU A 147 -1.90 -3.80 -4.36
CA LEU A 147 -0.61 -3.15 -4.15
C LEU A 147 -0.74 -1.65 -4.42
N HIS A 148 -0.56 -0.83 -3.39
CA HIS A 148 -0.51 0.62 -3.50
C HIS A 148 0.78 1.04 -4.22
N ILE A 149 0.62 1.72 -5.36
CA ILE A 149 1.75 2.23 -6.12
C ILE A 149 2.06 3.67 -5.74
N GLN A 150 1.06 4.56 -5.81
CA GLN A 150 1.23 5.99 -5.54
C GLN A 150 -0.11 6.62 -5.19
N LEU A 151 -0.10 7.59 -4.27
CA LEU A 151 -1.22 8.45 -3.94
C LEU A 151 -0.83 9.90 -4.20
N PHE A 152 -1.75 10.69 -4.78
CA PHE A 152 -1.63 12.12 -5.00
C PHE A 152 -2.72 12.88 -4.26
N THR A 153 -2.36 13.98 -3.61
CA THR A 153 -3.31 14.84 -2.89
C THR A 153 -2.85 16.29 -2.91
N ASN A 154 -3.75 17.26 -2.93
CA ASN A 154 -3.42 18.69 -2.80
C ASN A 154 -3.54 19.22 -1.37
N THR A 155 -3.86 18.38 -0.39
CA THR A 155 -3.93 18.86 0.99
C THR A 155 -2.55 19.26 1.49
N THR A 156 -2.46 20.40 2.18
CA THR A 156 -1.21 20.88 2.78
C THR A 156 -0.92 20.25 4.13
N LYS A 157 -1.88 19.52 4.69
CA LYS A 157 -1.75 18.80 5.95
C LYS A 157 -1.16 17.40 5.71
N LYS A 158 -0.57 16.82 6.75
CA LYS A 158 -0.12 15.42 6.71
C LYS A 158 -1.31 14.50 6.49
N VAL A 159 -1.21 13.62 5.48
CA VAL A 159 -2.19 12.58 5.20
C VAL A 159 -1.70 11.27 5.79
N LEU A 160 -2.60 10.55 6.46
CA LEU A 160 -2.35 9.22 6.98
C LEU A 160 -3.42 8.29 6.42
N VAL A 161 -3.09 7.69 5.29
CA VAL A 161 -4.08 7.01 4.47
C VAL A 161 -4.54 5.73 5.17
N PRO A 162 -5.86 5.48 5.26
CA PRO A 162 -6.36 4.31 5.99
C PRO A 162 -5.92 2.98 5.36
N TYR A 163 -5.67 2.98 4.04
CA TYR A 163 -5.34 1.77 3.28
C TYR A 163 -3.86 1.54 3.02
N THR A 164 -3.01 2.49 3.40
CA THR A 164 -1.58 2.43 3.05
C THR A 164 -0.79 2.10 4.28
N THR A 165 0.09 1.13 4.17
CA THR A 165 1.00 0.80 5.26
C THR A 165 2.24 1.67 5.24
N SER A 166 2.36 2.65 4.34
CA SER A 166 3.49 3.59 4.31
C SER A 166 3.09 4.97 3.78
N ASN A 167 3.59 6.03 4.40
CA ASN A 167 3.41 7.41 3.93
C ASN A 167 4.38 7.81 2.80
N ARG A 168 5.35 6.96 2.45
CA ARG A 168 6.34 7.26 1.39
C ARG A 168 5.71 7.41 0.01
N GLU A 169 4.59 6.71 -0.21
CA GLU A 169 3.88 6.69 -1.48
C GLU A 169 2.83 7.81 -1.59
N VAL A 170 2.98 8.89 -0.80
CA VAL A 170 2.11 10.07 -0.84
C VAL A 170 2.86 11.23 -1.50
N THR A 171 2.37 11.69 -2.63
CA THR A 171 2.87 12.87 -3.35
C THR A 171 1.89 14.02 -3.18
N HIS A 172 2.38 15.16 -2.70
CA HIS A 172 1.59 16.38 -2.63
C HIS A 172 1.66 17.13 -3.95
N VAL A 173 0.51 17.26 -4.63
CA VAL A 173 0.36 18.03 -5.86
C VAL A 173 -0.04 19.47 -5.55
N GLU A 174 0.23 20.38 -6.49
CA GLU A 174 -0.07 21.80 -6.31
C GLU A 174 -1.58 22.08 -6.35
N SER A 175 -2.28 21.42 -7.28
CA SER A 175 -3.73 21.52 -7.40
C SER A 175 -4.36 20.21 -7.87
N ILE A 176 -5.63 20.07 -7.47
CA ILE A 176 -6.61 19.12 -8.01
C ILE A 176 -7.82 19.99 -8.37
N GLU A 177 -8.09 20.10 -9.67
CA GLU A 177 -9.15 20.94 -10.24
C GLU A 177 -10.24 20.02 -10.81
N GLU A 178 -11.49 20.22 -10.39
CA GLU A 178 -12.67 19.54 -10.96
C GLU A 178 -13.47 20.51 -11.82
N ASP A 179 -13.74 20.12 -13.06
CA ASP A 179 -14.61 20.85 -13.98
C ASP A 179 -16.05 20.31 -13.92
N ASP A 180 -17.02 21.15 -14.28
CA ASP A 180 -18.46 20.81 -14.30
C ASP A 180 -18.81 19.64 -15.23
N ASP A 181 -17.96 19.35 -16.22
CA ASP A 181 -18.15 18.22 -17.13
C ASP A 181 -17.59 16.90 -16.62
N GLY A 182 -17.06 16.86 -15.39
CA GLY A 182 -16.51 15.65 -14.76
C GLY A 182 -15.02 15.42 -15.06
N ARG A 183 -14.32 16.42 -15.63
CA ARG A 183 -12.85 16.36 -15.74
C ARG A 183 -12.21 16.69 -14.42
N VAL A 184 -11.13 15.97 -14.15
CA VAL A 184 -10.27 16.19 -12.99
C VAL A 184 -8.85 16.36 -13.50
N THR A 185 -8.20 17.45 -13.11
CA THR A 185 -6.82 17.75 -13.47
C THR A 185 -5.95 17.88 -12.22
N LEU A 186 -4.90 17.05 -12.17
CA LEU A 186 -3.84 17.13 -11.18
C LEU A 186 -2.66 17.90 -11.77
N ARG A 187 -2.04 18.77 -10.98
CA ARG A 187 -0.87 19.57 -11.41
C ARG A 187 0.33 19.41 -10.47
N LEU A 188 1.50 19.20 -11.07
CA LEU A 188 2.78 19.20 -10.38
C LEU A 188 3.80 19.97 -11.23
N GLY A 189 4.07 21.23 -10.88
CA GLY A 189 4.81 22.15 -11.75
C GLY A 189 4.14 22.32 -13.12
N SER A 190 4.91 22.11 -14.20
CA SER A 190 4.38 22.14 -15.58
C SER A 190 3.65 20.86 -15.98
N ASP A 191 3.72 19.81 -15.17
CA ASP A 191 3.21 18.50 -15.50
C ASP A 191 1.77 18.33 -15.07
N VAL A 192 0.99 17.62 -15.89
CA VAL A 192 -0.43 17.41 -15.65
C VAL A 192 -0.84 15.97 -15.89
N MET A 193 -1.80 15.52 -15.08
CA MET A 193 -2.60 14.34 -15.35
C MET A 193 -4.07 14.74 -15.35
N THR A 194 -4.77 14.47 -16.44
CA THR A 194 -6.20 14.73 -16.57
C THR A 194 -6.92 13.42 -16.84
N PHE A 195 -8.02 13.21 -16.12
CA PHE A 195 -8.97 12.16 -16.43
C PHE A 195 -10.39 12.73 -16.44
N GLN A 196 -11.25 12.08 -17.20
CA GLN A 196 -12.65 12.40 -17.40
C GLN A 196 -13.47 11.29 -16.75
N VAL A 197 -14.46 11.66 -15.95
CA VAL A 197 -15.47 10.72 -15.45
C VAL A 197 -16.81 11.09 -16.08
N ILE A 198 -17.55 10.09 -16.57
CA ILE A 198 -18.92 10.27 -17.07
C ILE A 198 -19.80 9.26 -16.35
N ASN A 199 -20.65 9.77 -15.46
CA ASN A 199 -21.62 8.96 -14.74
C ASN A 199 -22.66 8.41 -15.72
N GLU A 200 -22.68 7.09 -15.88
CA GLU A 200 -23.70 6.45 -16.70
C GLU A 200 -25.01 6.44 -15.93
N VAL A 201 -26.06 7.04 -16.51
CA VAL A 201 -27.44 6.81 -16.06
C VAL A 201 -27.89 5.47 -16.63
N LYS A 202 -27.33 4.36 -16.16
CA LYS A 202 -27.83 3.03 -16.54
C LYS A 202 -28.42 2.31 -15.35
N GLU A 203 -29.62 1.77 -15.57
CA GLU A 203 -30.35 0.86 -14.67
C GLU A 203 -29.68 -0.53 -14.58
N ASP A 204 -28.35 -0.60 -14.56
CA ASP A 204 -27.70 -1.85 -14.17
C ASP A 204 -27.68 -1.86 -12.64
N ASP A 205 -28.05 -2.98 -12.02
CA ASP A 205 -28.34 -3.05 -10.57
C ASP A 205 -27.09 -2.90 -9.68
N GLY A 206 -25.95 -2.51 -10.27
CA GLY A 206 -24.65 -2.29 -9.64
C GLY A 206 -24.03 -3.57 -9.07
N LYS A 207 -24.72 -4.72 -9.09
CA LYS A 207 -24.30 -5.94 -8.37
C LYS A 207 -23.17 -6.68 -9.08
N ASN A 208 -23.09 -6.61 -10.40
CA ASN A 208 -22.05 -7.31 -11.16
C ASN A 208 -20.70 -6.59 -11.02
N VAL A 209 -20.66 -5.28 -11.35
CA VAL A 209 -19.49 -4.42 -11.12
C VAL A 209 -19.03 -4.50 -9.66
N ALA A 210 -19.97 -4.58 -8.71
CA ALA A 210 -19.62 -4.67 -7.31
C ALA A 210 -18.81 -5.92 -6.93
N LYS A 211 -19.23 -7.08 -7.43
CA LYS A 211 -18.58 -8.36 -7.11
C LYS A 211 -17.19 -8.48 -7.73
N ASP A 212 -16.96 -7.84 -8.87
CA ASP A 212 -15.71 -8.01 -9.62
C ASP A 212 -14.57 -7.21 -9.01
N PHE A 213 -14.83 -5.95 -8.69
CA PHE A 213 -13.93 -5.13 -7.89
C PHE A 213 -13.65 -5.75 -6.51
N GLU A 214 -14.63 -6.37 -5.83
CA GLU A 214 -14.38 -7.08 -4.55
C GLU A 214 -13.45 -8.28 -4.71
N LYS A 215 -13.58 -9.05 -5.79
CA LYS A 215 -12.69 -10.17 -6.09
C LYS A 215 -11.26 -9.70 -6.42
N VAL A 216 -11.13 -8.59 -7.14
CA VAL A 216 -9.85 -8.12 -7.69
C VAL A 216 -9.06 -7.29 -6.69
N HIS A 217 -9.72 -6.45 -5.90
CA HIS A 217 -9.07 -5.70 -4.82
C HIS A 217 -8.62 -6.60 -3.67
N GLY A 218 -9.25 -7.77 -3.53
CA GLY A 218 -9.09 -8.59 -2.34
C GLY A 218 -9.55 -7.86 -1.07
N LYS A 219 -9.29 -8.47 0.09
CA LYS A 219 -9.60 -7.87 1.40
C LYS A 219 -8.39 -7.16 2.04
N ALA A 220 -7.26 -7.13 1.33
CA ALA A 220 -5.98 -6.68 1.83
C ALA A 220 -5.33 -5.65 0.89
N PHE A 221 -4.81 -4.58 1.48
CA PHE A 221 -4.08 -3.50 0.80
C PHE A 221 -2.68 -3.42 1.37
N THR A 222 -1.66 -3.22 0.54
CA THR A 222 -0.28 -3.09 1.01
C THR A 222 0.52 -2.10 0.19
N SER A 223 1.50 -1.46 0.83
CA SER A 223 2.53 -0.67 0.17
C SER A 223 3.85 -1.46 0.01
N TYR A 224 3.85 -2.77 0.24
CA TYR A 224 5.05 -3.62 0.21
C TYR A 224 5.94 -3.35 -1.03
N PRO A 225 7.28 -3.31 -0.88
CA PRO A 225 8.06 -3.57 0.33
C PRO A 225 8.27 -2.34 1.22
N SER A 226 7.50 -1.26 1.03
CA SER A 226 7.66 -0.04 1.84
C SER A 226 7.45 -0.33 3.33
N SER A 227 8.28 0.28 4.16
CA SER A 227 8.26 0.10 5.61
C SER A 227 6.91 0.50 6.21
N PHE A 228 6.47 -0.26 7.22
CA PHE A 228 5.26 0.04 7.97
C PHE A 228 5.34 1.41 8.66
N ASP A 229 4.45 2.32 8.29
CA ASP A 229 4.27 3.65 8.86
C ASP A 229 2.79 4.06 8.77
N TRP A 230 2.09 3.96 9.90
CA TRP A 230 0.73 4.47 10.10
C TRP A 230 0.69 5.80 10.88
N GLY A 231 1.84 6.48 10.98
CA GLY A 231 1.97 7.76 11.66
C GLY A 231 2.11 7.68 13.18
N CYS A 232 2.29 6.49 13.76
CA CYS A 232 2.41 6.35 15.22
C CYS A 232 3.67 6.97 15.81
N GLU A 233 4.73 7.14 15.02
CA GLU A 233 5.89 7.96 15.42
C GLU A 233 5.50 9.44 15.61
N PHE A 234 4.54 9.93 14.81
CA PHE A 234 4.05 11.30 14.87
C PHE A 234 2.99 11.49 15.98
N PHE A 235 2.08 10.53 16.13
CA PHE A 235 1.01 10.59 17.12
C PHE A 235 1.43 10.20 18.54
N GLY A 236 2.41 9.31 18.65
CA GLY A 236 2.75 8.64 19.90
C GLY A 236 1.54 7.92 20.50
N SER A 237 1.53 7.79 21.83
CA SER A 237 0.45 7.12 22.58
C SER A 237 -0.82 7.95 22.73
N ARG A 238 -0.96 9.09 22.03
CA ARG A 238 -2.10 10.01 22.19
C ARG A 238 -3.35 9.56 21.41
N ILE A 239 -3.18 8.63 20.48
CA ILE A 239 -4.22 8.13 19.59
C ILE A 239 -4.45 6.66 19.89
N SER A 240 -5.71 6.23 19.94
CA SER A 240 -6.12 4.92 20.43
C SER A 240 -5.50 3.78 19.62
N PHE A 241 -5.55 3.87 18.29
CA PHE A 241 -4.97 2.84 17.43
C PHE A 241 -3.45 2.72 17.63
N CYS A 242 -2.76 3.82 17.91
CA CYS A 242 -1.31 3.76 18.19
C CYS A 242 -0.99 3.11 19.54
N GLN A 243 -1.89 3.20 20.53
CA GLN A 243 -1.74 2.45 21.77
C GLN A 243 -1.85 0.95 21.51
N VAL A 244 -2.83 0.52 20.71
CA VAL A 244 -3.00 -0.88 20.32
C VAL A 244 -1.80 -1.39 19.52
N LEU A 245 -1.32 -0.60 18.56
CA LEU A 245 -0.14 -0.98 17.75
C LEU A 245 1.16 -1.03 18.58
N ASN A 246 1.27 -0.22 19.64
CA ASN A 246 2.44 -0.23 20.52
C ASN A 246 2.62 -1.56 21.26
N GLU A 247 1.53 -2.24 21.63
CA GLU A 247 1.58 -3.56 22.28
C GLU A 247 2.20 -4.65 21.40
N VAL A 248 2.20 -4.43 20.08
CA VAL A 248 2.68 -5.39 19.08
C VAL A 248 3.83 -4.84 18.23
N TRP A 249 4.42 -3.71 18.64
CA TRP A 249 5.41 -2.99 17.83
C TRP A 249 6.63 -3.83 17.48
N CYS A 250 7.12 -4.65 18.42
CA CYS A 250 8.24 -5.56 18.17
C CYS A 250 7.91 -6.57 17.06
N GLU A 251 6.68 -7.08 17.00
CA GLU A 251 6.25 -8.00 15.94
C GLU A 251 6.19 -7.26 14.59
N LEU A 252 5.56 -6.08 14.56
CA LEU A 252 5.46 -5.25 13.36
C LEU A 252 6.84 -4.87 12.79
N ALA A 253 7.77 -4.48 13.65
CA ALA A 253 9.13 -4.12 13.26
C ALA A 253 9.88 -5.32 12.61
N VAL A 254 9.63 -6.54 13.08
CA VAL A 254 10.20 -7.76 12.48
C VAL A 254 9.66 -8.03 11.08
N PHE A 255 8.40 -7.62 10.80
CA PHE A 255 7.81 -7.77 9.48
C PHE A 255 8.13 -6.62 8.52
N GLY A 256 8.59 -5.46 9.02
CA GLY A 256 9.41 -4.47 8.28
C GLY A 256 8.81 -3.84 7.01
N GLY A 257 7.61 -4.24 6.60
CA GLY A 257 6.97 -3.91 5.32
C GLY A 257 5.95 -4.97 4.87
N ASP A 258 6.06 -6.20 5.38
CA ASP A 258 5.08 -7.29 5.22
C ASP A 258 3.87 -7.10 6.16
N VAL A 259 3.18 -5.97 5.97
CA VAL A 259 1.96 -5.59 6.67
C VAL A 259 0.94 -5.16 5.62
N CYS A 260 -0.32 -5.58 5.81
CA CYS A 260 -1.44 -5.11 5.00
C CYS A 260 -2.48 -4.44 5.86
N THR A 261 -3.15 -3.45 5.30
CA THR A 261 -4.45 -3.02 5.79
C THR A 261 -5.48 -4.08 5.40
N VAL A 262 -6.32 -4.47 6.35
CA VAL A 262 -7.53 -5.27 6.10
C VAL A 262 -8.75 -4.42 6.39
N SER A 263 -9.81 -4.55 5.59
CA SER A 263 -11.02 -3.73 5.75
C SER A 263 -12.29 -4.57 5.86
N SER A 264 -13.18 -4.18 6.77
CA SER A 264 -14.58 -4.59 6.78
C SER A 264 -15.43 -3.42 6.24
N THR A 265 -16.44 -3.73 5.43
CA THR A 265 -17.34 -2.72 4.84
C THR A 265 -18.67 -2.76 5.58
N SER A 266 -19.08 -1.66 6.19
CA SER A 266 -20.36 -1.56 6.90
C SER A 266 -21.50 -1.12 5.99
N SER A 267 -21.21 -0.24 5.03
CA SER A 267 -22.16 0.22 4.01
C SER A 267 -21.42 0.45 2.69
N SER A 268 -22.08 0.15 1.58
CA SER A 268 -21.55 0.42 0.24
C SER A 268 -22.68 0.69 -0.73
N GLU A 269 -22.64 1.86 -1.35
CA GLU A 269 -23.44 2.24 -2.50
C GLU A 269 -22.51 2.40 -3.70
N ARG A 270 -22.90 1.82 -4.83
CA ARG A 270 -22.06 1.76 -6.03
C ARG A 270 -22.95 1.93 -7.25
N SER A 271 -22.45 2.62 -8.26
CA SER A 271 -23.15 2.72 -9.54
C SER A 271 -22.14 2.68 -10.69
N PRO A 272 -22.48 2.07 -11.83
CA PRO A 272 -21.62 2.09 -13.00
C PRO A 272 -21.26 3.51 -13.44
N THR A 273 -20.02 3.71 -13.86
CA THR A 273 -19.56 4.96 -14.48
C THR A 273 -18.57 4.62 -15.59
N SER A 274 -18.08 5.63 -16.29
CA SER A 274 -16.92 5.49 -17.17
C SER A 274 -15.83 6.45 -16.75
N MET A 275 -14.58 6.01 -16.87
CA MET A 275 -13.41 6.81 -16.52
C MET A 275 -12.39 6.74 -17.66
N THR A 276 -11.90 7.88 -18.12
CA THR A 276 -10.90 7.95 -19.20
C THR A 276 -9.74 8.83 -18.79
N VAL A 277 -8.52 8.31 -18.80
CA VAL A 277 -7.32 9.13 -18.66
C VAL A 277 -7.08 9.82 -20.00
N THR A 278 -7.23 11.14 -20.06
CA THR A 278 -7.21 11.92 -21.31
C THR A 278 -5.88 12.62 -21.55
N LYS A 279 -5.09 12.87 -20.50
CA LYS A 279 -3.80 13.54 -20.61
C LYS A 279 -2.85 13.10 -19.51
N MET A 280 -1.59 12.90 -19.85
CA MET A 280 -0.51 12.64 -18.88
C MET A 280 0.82 13.17 -19.43
N THR A 281 1.51 14.03 -18.68
CA THR A 281 2.78 14.64 -19.10
C THR A 281 3.86 14.55 -18.03
N GLY A 282 5.12 14.68 -18.46
CA GLY A 282 6.33 14.73 -17.62
C GLY A 282 6.32 13.73 -16.47
N THR A 283 6.43 14.22 -15.24
CA THR A 283 6.52 13.41 -14.01
C THR A 283 5.43 12.34 -13.91
N PHE A 284 4.17 12.65 -14.26
CA PHE A 284 3.10 11.65 -14.22
C PHE A 284 3.31 10.53 -15.24
N ARG A 285 3.78 10.89 -16.44
CA ARG A 285 4.10 9.93 -17.51
C ARG A 285 5.29 9.07 -17.14
N ASP A 286 6.28 9.65 -16.46
CA ASP A 286 7.48 8.94 -16.01
C ASP A 286 7.17 7.99 -14.84
N MET A 287 6.24 8.38 -13.95
CA MET A 287 5.78 7.52 -12.85
C MET A 287 4.91 6.36 -13.34
N PHE A 288 4.05 6.59 -14.35
CA PHE A 288 3.10 5.59 -14.84
C PHE A 288 3.19 5.37 -16.36
N PRO A 289 4.35 4.92 -16.87
CA PRO A 289 4.56 4.75 -18.31
C PRO A 289 3.53 3.81 -18.94
N TYR A 290 3.11 2.77 -18.21
CA TYR A 290 2.10 1.80 -18.61
C TYR A 290 0.70 2.40 -18.84
N LEU A 291 0.31 3.45 -18.10
CA LEU A 291 -0.92 4.20 -18.36
C LEU A 291 -0.71 5.21 -19.49
N ALA A 292 0.49 5.78 -19.59
CA ALA A 292 0.82 6.83 -20.54
C ALA A 292 0.92 6.33 -22.00
N GLU A 293 1.25 5.05 -22.20
CA GLU A 293 1.27 4.38 -23.50
C GLU A 293 -0.12 4.27 -24.14
N THR A 294 -1.16 4.24 -23.31
CA THR A 294 -2.54 4.04 -23.76
C THR A 294 -3.37 5.31 -23.72
N VAL A 295 -2.82 6.51 -23.52
CA VAL A 295 -3.58 7.78 -23.45
C VAL A 295 -4.08 8.23 -24.84
N PRO A 296 -5.40 8.46 -25.06
CA PRO A 296 -6.48 8.37 -24.07
C PRO A 296 -6.80 6.91 -23.71
N SER A 297 -6.76 6.61 -22.41
CA SER A 297 -6.98 5.24 -21.91
C SER A 297 -8.35 5.18 -21.26
N GLU A 298 -9.23 4.34 -21.78
CA GLU A 298 -10.55 4.13 -21.20
C GLU A 298 -10.52 2.99 -20.18
N SER A 299 -11.25 3.17 -19.08
CA SER A 299 -11.49 2.10 -18.12
C SER A 299 -12.39 1.06 -18.76
N PHE A 300 -12.06 -0.22 -18.63
CA PHE A 300 -12.99 -1.27 -19.07
C PHE A 300 -14.13 -1.49 -18.07
N GLU A 301 -13.90 -1.14 -16.80
CA GLU A 301 -14.89 -1.08 -15.73
C GLU A 301 -14.61 0.15 -14.86
N ALA A 302 -15.64 0.91 -14.55
CA ALA A 302 -15.56 1.96 -13.56
C ALA A 302 -16.87 2.08 -12.78
N GLU A 303 -16.76 2.68 -11.60
CA GLU A 303 -17.89 2.91 -10.71
C GLU A 303 -17.77 4.21 -9.92
N THR A 304 -18.91 4.75 -9.52
CA THR A 304 -19.03 5.62 -8.35
C THR A 304 -19.07 4.74 -7.09
N ILE A 305 -18.48 5.23 -6.01
CA ILE A 305 -18.39 4.54 -4.73
C ILE A 305 -18.74 5.51 -3.63
N THR A 306 -19.73 5.17 -2.81
CA THR A 306 -19.89 5.71 -1.45
C THR A 306 -19.82 4.55 -0.49
N ARG A 307 -18.82 4.55 0.40
CA ARG A 307 -18.55 3.37 1.22
C ARG A 307 -18.05 3.75 2.61
N GLU A 308 -18.53 3.04 3.61
CA GLU A 308 -18.01 3.12 4.96
C GLU A 308 -17.30 1.83 5.33
N HIS A 309 -16.16 1.98 5.99
CA HIS A 309 -15.35 0.85 6.38
C HIS A 309 -14.74 1.04 7.76
N ALA A 310 -14.42 -0.09 8.38
CA ALA A 310 -13.45 -0.16 9.44
C ALA A 310 -12.19 -0.88 8.93
N THR A 311 -11.02 -0.31 9.18
CA THR A 311 -9.73 -0.91 8.82
C THR A 311 -8.95 -1.35 10.04
N GLY A 312 -8.28 -2.46 9.85
CA GLY A 312 -7.25 -2.98 10.73
C GLY A 312 -5.98 -3.32 9.95
N ILE A 313 -5.10 -4.09 10.57
CA ILE A 313 -3.87 -4.58 9.94
C ILE A 313 -3.71 -6.11 10.08
N LYS A 314 -2.99 -6.72 9.14
CA LYS A 314 -2.60 -8.14 9.11
C LYS A 314 -1.09 -8.26 8.91
N TYR A 315 -0.41 -9.06 9.73
CA TYR A 315 1.05 -9.30 9.64
C TYR A 315 1.45 -10.72 10.17
N PRO A 316 2.40 -11.43 9.53
CA PRO A 316 2.84 -11.20 8.14
C PRO A 316 1.61 -11.19 7.21
N CYS A 317 1.59 -10.26 6.27
CA CYS A 317 0.49 -10.19 5.33
C CYS A 317 0.63 -11.25 4.24
N LEU A 318 1.81 -11.28 3.62
CA LEU A 318 2.18 -12.05 2.47
C LEU A 318 2.75 -13.38 2.98
N THR A 319 1.88 -14.30 3.38
CA THR A 319 2.30 -15.62 3.87
C THR A 319 2.94 -16.40 2.73
N VAL A 320 4.19 -16.82 2.92
CA VAL A 320 4.95 -17.74 2.04
C VAL A 320 4.55 -19.18 2.32
#